data_AF-A0A966T6Y6-F1
#
_entry.id   AF-A0A966T6Y6-F1
#
_cell.length_a   1.000
_cell.length_b   1.000
_cell.length_c   1.000
_cell.angle_alpha   90.00
_cell.angle_beta   90.00
_cell.angle_gamma   90.00
#
_symmetry.space_group_name_H-M   'P 1'
#
loop_
_entity.id
_entity.type
_entity.pdbx_description
1 polymer ?
#
loop_
_entity_poly.entity_id
_entity_poly.type
_entity_poly.pdbx_seq_one_letter_code
_entity_poly.pdbx_strand_id
1 'polypeptide(L)'
;EMCRQHKIRDITLLIPSNRISEFSPTFMDDLIGHDIKFNLKLVLIDQEDIYLQWRELLDLTLLGYQKQIASIEIEMTNFSQQSLHAFLNIWTMTFNIARLKKIKVAGPSIPAFSPFFNDMVFKLLKDKYQLPDIHTINLTNEMDKEPELMYSNFLIPKLGKLFKFNLIKKLALIQRIAESFNIKTIYGAIELKRHEITSYTLRAISLLIASGRLTKLYLPYRNAEGILFLMDRMEGMTYLGALFNDMPFEIHHFKNDKEQMHAIWARDDKTLNPESFYHIEDIYAARIYDSHGDIIDRTQFKITDTPIYLVWRSMDPIIFIDTPKALDLNVTNIMALS
;
A
#
# COMPACT_ATOMS: atom_id res chain seq x y z
N GLU A 1 -24.99 3.64 3.94
CA GLU A 1 -25.20 2.19 4.21
C GLU A 1 -23.93 1.34 4.13
N MET A 2 -23.18 1.36 3.02
CA MET A 2 -21.93 0.61 2.85
C MET A 2 -20.88 0.86 3.96
N CYS A 3 -20.62 2.12 4.31
CA CYS A 3 -19.70 2.46 5.41
C CYS A 3 -20.15 1.87 6.76
N ARG A 4 -21.46 1.72 6.97
CA ARG A 4 -22.05 1.14 8.18
C ARG A 4 -21.80 -0.36 8.26
N GLN A 5 -21.98 -1.08 7.14
CA GLN A 5 -21.79 -2.54 7.07
C GLN A 5 -20.35 -2.94 7.38
N HIS A 6 -19.37 -2.22 6.84
CA HIS A 6 -17.94 -2.53 7.01
C HIS A 6 -17.24 -1.68 8.08
N LYS A 7 -18.01 -0.96 8.91
CA LYS A 7 -17.47 -0.10 10.00
C LYS A 7 -16.39 0.87 9.51
N ILE A 8 -16.54 1.40 8.29
CA ILE A 8 -15.61 2.39 7.71
C ILE A 8 -15.77 3.70 8.50
N ARG A 9 -14.67 4.14 9.13
CA ARG A 9 -14.64 5.36 9.96
C ARG A 9 -13.88 6.51 9.31
N ASP A 10 -13.10 6.20 8.29
CA ASP A 10 -12.34 7.19 7.55
C ASP A 10 -12.18 6.83 6.08
N ILE A 11 -12.12 7.87 5.25
CA ILE A 11 -11.95 7.75 3.80
C ILE A 11 -10.95 8.77 3.28
N THR A 12 -10.37 8.51 2.11
CA THR A 12 -9.61 9.52 1.37
C THR A 12 -10.44 9.99 0.17
N LEU A 13 -10.62 11.30 0.08
CA LEU A 13 -11.30 11.96 -1.04
C LEU A 13 -10.25 12.53 -1.97
N LEU A 14 -10.12 11.95 -3.17
CA LEU A 14 -9.22 12.43 -4.20
C LEU A 14 -9.91 13.55 -4.99
N ILE A 15 -9.31 14.73 -4.97
CA ILE A 15 -9.81 15.92 -5.65
C ILE A 15 -8.73 16.40 -6.62
N PRO A 16 -8.93 16.17 -7.93
CA PRO A 16 -8.08 16.77 -8.95
C PRO A 16 -8.27 18.28 -8.94
N SER A 17 -7.18 19.04 -9.01
CA SER A 17 -7.23 20.51 -9.00
C SER A 17 -8.08 21.13 -10.10
N ASN A 18 -8.22 20.46 -11.25
CA ASN A 18 -9.06 20.92 -12.36
C ASN A 18 -10.55 20.53 -12.24
N ARG A 19 -10.94 19.74 -11.23
CA ARG A 19 -12.34 19.30 -10.97
C ARG A 19 -12.81 19.72 -9.58
N ILE A 20 -12.13 20.69 -9.00
CA ILE A 20 -12.40 21.27 -7.68
C ILE A 20 -13.86 21.74 -7.55
N SER A 21 -14.42 22.33 -8.61
CA SER A 21 -15.79 22.84 -8.64
C SER A 21 -16.87 21.76 -8.68
N GLU A 22 -16.50 20.51 -8.95
CA GLU A 22 -17.43 19.37 -9.00
C GLU A 22 -17.65 18.73 -7.62
N PHE A 23 -17.11 19.32 -6.56
CA PHE A 23 -17.23 18.82 -5.22
C PHE A 23 -18.68 18.95 -4.72
N SER A 24 -19.36 17.81 -4.52
CA SER A 24 -20.77 17.77 -4.10
C SER A 24 -20.90 18.00 -2.58
N PRO A 25 -21.55 19.09 -2.12
CA PRO A 25 -21.82 19.29 -0.70
C PRO A 25 -22.69 18.17 -0.11
N THR A 26 -23.65 17.67 -0.89
CA THR A 26 -24.56 16.60 -0.46
C THR A 26 -23.84 15.32 -0.07
N PHE A 27 -22.77 14.96 -0.79
CA PHE A 27 -21.97 13.78 -0.43
C PHE A 27 -21.21 13.99 0.88
N MET A 28 -20.71 15.20 1.13
CA MET A 28 -20.01 15.53 2.37
C MET A 28 -20.96 15.53 3.57
N ASP A 29 -22.16 16.07 3.40
CA ASP A 29 -23.20 16.07 4.43
C ASP A 29 -23.61 14.64 4.83
N ASP A 30 -23.65 13.71 3.88
CA ASP A 30 -23.91 12.29 4.15
C ASP A 30 -22.79 11.66 5.00
N LEU A 31 -21.53 11.93 4.65
CA LEU A 31 -20.37 11.47 5.43
C LEU A 31 -20.38 12.03 6.86
N ILE A 32 -20.75 13.30 7.02
CA ILE A 32 -20.90 13.95 8.33
C ILE A 32 -22.03 13.31 9.13
N GLY A 33 -23.17 13.04 8.49
CA GLY A 33 -24.30 12.34 9.10
C GLY A 33 -23.93 10.96 9.66
N HIS A 34 -22.87 10.36 9.12
CA HIS A 34 -22.30 9.09 9.57
C HIS A 34 -21.04 9.20 10.44
N ASP A 35 -20.65 10.40 10.87
CA ASP A 35 -19.41 10.69 11.63
C ASP A 35 -18.13 10.13 10.99
N ILE A 36 -18.08 10.11 9.66
CA ILE A 36 -16.92 9.65 8.90
C ILE A 36 -15.93 10.79 8.78
N LYS A 37 -14.68 10.56 9.20
CA LYS A 37 -13.58 11.50 8.95
C LYS A 37 -13.05 11.33 7.54
N PHE A 38 -12.50 12.38 6.94
CA PHE A 38 -11.88 12.25 5.62
C PHE A 38 -10.55 12.96 5.50
N ASN A 39 -9.65 12.33 4.75
CA ASN A 39 -8.41 12.90 4.24
C ASN A 39 -8.72 13.55 2.88
N LEU A 40 -8.44 14.84 2.73
CA LEU A 40 -8.58 15.53 1.46
C LEU A 40 -7.29 15.41 0.68
N LYS A 41 -7.27 14.56 -0.35
CA LYS A 41 -6.11 14.36 -1.22
C LYS A 41 -6.23 15.24 -2.46
N LEU A 42 -5.42 16.29 -2.51
CA LEU A 42 -5.45 17.28 -3.56
C LEU A 42 -4.32 17.00 -4.57
N VAL A 43 -4.71 16.77 -5.82
CA VAL A 43 -3.78 16.38 -6.90
C VAL A 43 -3.51 17.58 -7.82
N LEU A 44 -2.23 17.94 -7.95
CA LEU A 44 -1.78 19.09 -8.75
C LEU A 44 -1.73 18.78 -10.24
N ILE A 45 -2.59 19.43 -11.01
CA ILE A 45 -2.62 19.39 -12.47
C ILE A 45 -2.12 20.74 -12.96
N ASP A 46 -1.09 20.74 -13.79
CA ASP A 46 -0.39 21.94 -14.24
C ASP A 46 -1.34 22.84 -15.08
N GLN A 47 -1.77 23.97 -14.51
CA GLN A 47 -2.67 24.95 -15.11
C GLN A 47 -2.34 26.37 -14.61
N GLU A 48 -2.54 27.39 -15.47
CA GLU A 48 -2.09 28.78 -15.24
C GLU A 48 -2.78 29.46 -14.03
N ASP A 49 -3.99 29.04 -13.63
CA ASP A 49 -4.81 29.71 -12.58
C ASP A 49 -5.03 28.89 -11.29
N ILE A 50 -4.25 27.83 -11.08
CA ILE A 50 -4.50 26.85 -10.00
C ILE A 50 -4.54 27.48 -8.59
N TYR A 51 -3.77 28.54 -8.33
CA TYR A 51 -3.60 29.07 -6.97
C TYR A 51 -4.86 29.74 -6.39
N LEU A 52 -5.62 30.47 -7.22
CA LEU A 52 -6.83 31.16 -6.75
C LEU A 52 -7.94 30.15 -6.47
N GLN A 53 -8.19 29.25 -7.41
CA GLN A 53 -9.20 28.18 -7.28
C GLN A 53 -8.87 27.27 -6.09
N TRP A 54 -7.59 26.98 -5.87
CA TRP A 54 -7.15 26.19 -4.74
C TRP A 54 -7.44 26.87 -3.40
N ARG A 55 -7.17 28.18 -3.30
CA ARG A 55 -7.45 28.94 -2.09
C ARG A 55 -8.94 28.98 -1.78
N GLU A 56 -9.76 29.29 -2.78
CA GLU A 56 -11.22 29.37 -2.64
C GLU A 56 -11.80 28.02 -2.21
N LEU A 57 -11.34 26.91 -2.81
CA LEU A 57 -11.76 25.58 -2.38
C LEU A 57 -11.40 25.31 -0.94
N LEU A 58 -10.15 25.56 -0.56
CA LEU A 58 -9.71 25.32 0.80
C LEU A 58 -10.56 26.13 1.77
N ASP A 59 -10.76 27.41 1.51
CA ASP A 59 -11.57 28.26 2.38
C ASP A 59 -13.03 27.76 2.47
N LEU A 60 -13.68 27.45 1.35
CA LEU A 60 -15.07 26.94 1.33
C LEU A 60 -15.20 25.58 2.02
N THR A 61 -14.32 24.64 1.70
CA THR A 61 -14.35 23.27 2.25
C THR A 61 -14.06 23.28 3.75
N LEU A 62 -13.08 24.08 4.18
CA LEU A 62 -12.70 24.17 5.59
C LEU A 62 -13.76 24.92 6.41
N LEU A 63 -14.45 25.91 5.85
CA LEU A 63 -15.54 26.60 6.55
C LEU A 63 -16.70 25.65 6.90
N GLY A 64 -17.07 24.77 5.96
CA GLY A 64 -18.17 23.81 6.19
C GLY A 64 -17.77 22.58 7.00
N TYR A 65 -16.55 22.07 6.79
CA TYR A 65 -16.23 20.68 7.16
C TYR A 65 -14.97 20.49 8.01
N GLN A 66 -14.40 21.57 8.57
CA GLN A 66 -13.16 21.52 9.37
C GLN A 66 -13.16 20.41 10.44
N LYS A 67 -14.28 20.14 11.11
CA LYS A 67 -14.35 19.13 12.19
C LYS A 67 -14.20 17.70 11.68
N GLN A 68 -14.47 17.44 10.40
CA GLN A 68 -14.44 16.11 9.80
C GLN A 68 -13.17 15.86 8.99
N ILE A 69 -12.47 16.92 8.60
CA ILE A 69 -11.19 16.82 7.90
C ILE A 69 -10.10 16.33 8.87
N ALA A 70 -9.61 15.10 8.66
CA ALA A 70 -8.52 14.53 9.45
C ALA A 70 -7.15 15.07 9.02
N SER A 71 -6.96 15.25 7.71
CA SER A 71 -5.75 15.79 7.11
C SER A 71 -6.02 16.32 5.70
N ILE A 72 -5.11 17.17 5.22
CA ILE A 72 -5.05 17.61 3.83
C ILE A 72 -3.74 17.11 3.25
N GLU A 73 -3.83 16.27 2.22
CA GLU A 73 -2.73 15.68 1.49
C GLU A 73 -2.49 16.42 0.18
N ILE A 74 -1.21 16.66 -0.14
CA ILE A 74 -0.79 17.30 -1.39
C ILE A 74 0.13 16.33 -2.14
N GLU A 75 -0.27 15.98 -3.35
CA GLU A 75 0.51 15.10 -4.24
C GLU A 75 1.23 15.92 -5.33
N MET A 76 2.48 15.56 -5.59
CA MET A 76 3.25 16.04 -6.72
C MET A 76 3.11 15.06 -7.89
N THR A 77 2.93 15.57 -9.11
CA THR A 77 2.56 14.73 -10.27
C THR A 77 3.73 14.36 -11.19
N ASN A 78 4.85 15.09 -11.16
CA ASN A 78 6.08 14.71 -11.86
C ASN A 78 7.32 15.37 -11.22
N PHE A 79 8.52 15.02 -11.69
CA PHE A 79 9.80 15.51 -11.15
C PHE A 79 10.34 16.78 -11.84
N SER A 80 9.54 17.46 -12.68
CA SER A 80 9.99 18.69 -13.35
C SER A 80 10.20 19.83 -12.35
N GLN A 81 11.10 20.76 -12.70
CA GLN A 81 11.36 21.95 -11.89
C GLN A 81 10.10 22.82 -11.73
N GLN A 82 9.29 22.93 -12.78
CA GLN A 82 8.01 23.65 -12.76
C GLN A 82 7.03 23.02 -11.78
N SER A 83 6.86 21.69 -11.82
CA SER A 83 5.96 20.99 -10.90
C SER A 83 6.45 21.03 -9.46
N LEU A 84 7.76 20.99 -9.20
CA LEU A 84 8.31 21.20 -7.86
C LEU A 84 8.02 22.64 -7.37
N HIS A 85 8.20 23.64 -8.22
CA HIS A 85 7.92 25.03 -7.86
C HIS A 85 6.43 25.23 -7.52
N ALA A 86 5.54 24.74 -8.38
CA ALA A 86 4.09 24.78 -8.15
C ALA A 86 3.71 24.04 -6.87
N PHE A 87 4.26 22.84 -6.64
CA PHE A 87 4.06 22.07 -5.41
C PHE A 87 4.47 22.85 -4.16
N LEU A 88 5.65 23.46 -4.13
CA LEU A 88 6.12 24.20 -2.95
C LEU A 88 5.27 25.44 -2.65
N ASN A 89 4.75 26.11 -3.68
CA ASN A 89 3.84 27.25 -3.52
C ASN A 89 2.49 26.82 -2.94
N ILE A 90 1.90 25.76 -3.50
CA ILE A 90 0.65 25.19 -3.01
C ILE A 90 0.81 24.62 -1.60
N TRP A 91 1.94 23.97 -1.33
CA TRP A 91 2.29 23.48 0.01
C TRP A 91 2.29 24.62 1.02
N THR A 92 3.00 25.71 0.71
CA THR A 92 3.09 26.89 1.59
C THR A 92 1.71 27.42 1.93
N MET A 93 0.85 27.60 0.92
CA MET A 93 -0.51 28.11 1.11
C MET A 93 -1.36 27.16 1.96
N THR A 94 -1.39 25.88 1.58
CA THR A 94 -2.19 24.85 2.25
C THR A 94 -1.73 24.65 3.69
N PHE A 95 -0.41 24.62 3.93
CA PHE A 95 0.16 24.47 5.25
C PHE A 95 -0.25 25.60 6.17
N ASN A 96 -0.15 26.85 5.73
CA ASN A 96 -0.53 28.01 6.54
C ASN A 96 -2.02 27.98 6.89
N ILE A 97 -2.89 27.68 5.92
CA ILE A 97 -4.33 27.56 6.14
C ILE A 97 -4.64 26.41 7.11
N ALA A 98 -4.05 25.23 6.89
CA ALA A 98 -4.25 24.05 7.73
C ALA A 98 -3.80 24.32 9.19
N ARG A 99 -2.67 24.99 9.39
CA ARG A 99 -2.17 25.36 10.73
C ARG A 99 -3.12 26.30 11.46
N LEU A 100 -3.64 27.34 10.78
CA LEU A 100 -4.66 28.24 11.36
C LEU A 100 -5.92 27.48 11.78
N LYS A 101 -6.31 26.46 11.02
CA LYS A 101 -7.48 25.62 11.27
C LYS A 101 -7.18 24.38 12.15
N LYS A 102 -5.94 24.22 12.63
CA LYS A 102 -5.48 23.06 13.42
C LYS A 102 -5.74 21.71 12.74
N ILE A 103 -5.63 21.67 11.41
CA ILE A 103 -5.73 20.46 10.60
C ILE A 103 -4.32 19.95 10.27
N LYS A 104 -4.16 18.63 10.21
CA LYS A 104 -2.89 18.00 9.86
C LYS A 104 -2.60 18.11 8.37
N VAL A 105 -1.33 18.30 8.03
CA VAL A 105 -0.84 18.30 6.64
C VAL A 105 -0.16 16.97 6.36
N ALA A 106 -0.53 16.38 5.23
CA ALA A 106 -0.05 15.10 4.72
C ALA A 106 0.73 15.28 3.41
N GLY A 107 1.79 14.50 3.22
CA GLY A 107 2.60 14.48 2.01
C GLY A 107 4.11 14.56 2.28
N PRO A 108 4.93 14.95 1.28
CA PRO A 108 4.58 14.88 -0.13
C PRO A 108 4.36 13.42 -0.55
N SER A 109 3.26 13.14 -1.25
CA SER A 109 3.21 11.94 -2.09
C SER A 109 3.95 12.27 -3.39
N ILE A 110 5.04 11.55 -3.66
CA ILE A 110 5.86 11.76 -4.86
C ILE A 110 5.47 10.78 -5.98
N PRO A 111 5.70 11.13 -7.27
CA PRO A 111 5.14 10.39 -8.41
C PRO A 111 5.64 8.95 -8.57
N ALA A 112 6.81 8.63 -8.04
CA ALA A 112 7.43 7.31 -8.12
C ALA A 112 8.51 7.18 -7.03
N PHE A 113 9.02 5.96 -6.84
CA PHE A 113 10.07 5.69 -5.85
C PHE A 113 11.32 6.53 -6.08
N SER A 114 11.51 7.57 -5.27
CA SER A 114 12.71 8.39 -5.30
C SER A 114 13.08 8.84 -3.88
N PRO A 115 13.78 7.99 -3.12
CA PRO A 115 14.15 8.29 -1.74
C PRO A 115 15.00 9.57 -1.61
N PHE A 116 15.87 9.84 -2.58
CA PHE A 116 16.66 11.08 -2.61
C PHE A 116 15.80 12.31 -2.87
N PHE A 117 14.75 12.19 -3.68
CA PHE A 117 13.83 13.29 -3.92
C PHE A 117 12.98 13.56 -2.67
N ASN A 118 12.53 12.52 -1.96
CA ASN A 118 11.87 12.69 -0.66
C ASN A 118 12.75 13.45 0.35
N ASP A 119 14.01 13.04 0.52
CA ASP A 119 14.97 13.72 1.39
C ASP A 119 15.19 15.19 0.97
N MET A 120 15.33 15.45 -0.34
CA MET A 120 15.45 16.81 -0.88
C MET A 120 14.22 17.67 -0.54
N VAL A 121 13.00 17.18 -0.80
CA VAL A 121 11.78 17.94 -0.51
C VAL A 121 11.64 18.17 0.98
N PHE A 122 11.90 17.17 1.83
CA PHE A 122 11.86 17.37 3.28
C PHE A 122 12.87 18.40 3.78
N LYS A 123 14.07 18.50 3.21
CA LYS A 123 15.02 19.59 3.52
C LYS A 123 14.42 20.96 3.17
N LEU A 124 13.89 21.11 1.95
CA LEU A 124 13.26 22.37 1.51
C LEU A 124 12.08 22.78 2.42
N LEU A 125 11.28 21.81 2.85
CA LEU A 125 10.16 22.05 3.77
C LEU A 125 10.65 22.35 5.19
N LYS A 126 11.69 21.67 5.67
CA LYS A 126 12.30 21.92 6.98
C LYS A 126 12.86 23.33 7.08
N ASP A 127 13.55 23.80 6.05
CA ASP A 127 14.13 25.15 5.99
C ASP A 127 13.04 26.25 6.08
N LYS A 128 11.82 25.92 5.64
CA LYS A 128 10.64 26.78 5.75
C LYS A 128 9.81 26.57 7.02
N TYR A 129 10.19 25.65 7.91
CA TYR A 129 9.40 25.22 9.07
C TYR A 129 8.02 24.62 8.68
N GLN A 130 7.96 23.96 7.53
CA GLN A 130 6.74 23.43 6.92
C GLN A 130 6.76 21.91 6.73
N LEU A 131 7.47 21.18 7.61
CA LEU A 131 7.43 19.72 7.59
C LEU A 131 6.01 19.20 7.81
N PRO A 132 5.60 18.13 7.09
CA PRO A 132 4.28 17.54 7.27
C PRO A 132 4.12 16.87 8.62
N ASP A 133 2.86 16.69 9.03
CA ASP A 133 2.52 15.86 10.18
C ASP A 133 2.53 14.37 9.82
N ILE A 134 2.28 14.06 8.54
CA ILE A 134 2.09 12.71 8.01
C ILE A 134 2.83 12.61 6.67
N HIS A 135 3.72 11.64 6.52
CA HIS A 135 4.27 11.32 5.21
C HIS A 135 3.31 10.41 4.46
N THR A 136 2.98 10.73 3.20
CA THR A 136 2.12 9.88 2.37
C THR A 136 2.86 9.33 1.16
N ILE A 137 2.49 8.13 0.73
CA ILE A 137 3.14 7.41 -0.36
C ILE A 137 2.06 6.82 -1.27
N ASN A 138 2.15 7.09 -2.57
CA ASN A 138 1.34 6.41 -3.59
C ASN A 138 1.98 5.06 -3.94
N LEU A 139 1.49 4.00 -3.29
CA LEU A 139 2.03 2.66 -3.42
C LEU A 139 1.74 2.04 -4.79
N THR A 140 0.73 2.53 -5.53
CA THR A 140 0.53 2.10 -6.91
C THR A 140 1.70 2.47 -7.79
N ASN A 141 2.27 3.66 -7.62
CA ASN A 141 3.43 4.07 -8.40
C ASN A 141 4.72 3.41 -7.91
N GLU A 142 4.72 2.82 -6.72
CA GLU A 142 5.82 1.99 -6.20
C GLU A 142 5.87 0.59 -6.82
N MET A 143 4.74 0.14 -7.39
CA MET A 143 4.55 -1.16 -8.04
C MET A 143 4.67 -1.03 -9.57
N ASP A 144 5.81 -1.45 -10.15
CA ASP A 144 6.03 -1.40 -11.62
C ASP A 144 5.43 -2.61 -12.36
N LYS A 145 5.53 -3.82 -11.79
CA LYS A 145 5.09 -5.09 -12.40
C LYS A 145 4.50 -6.06 -11.36
N GLU A 146 5.35 -6.64 -10.52
CA GLU A 146 4.93 -7.44 -9.36
C GLU A 146 5.58 -6.87 -8.09
N PRO A 147 4.88 -6.90 -6.94
CA PRO A 147 5.33 -6.23 -5.71
C PRO A 147 6.58 -6.86 -5.05
N GLU A 148 6.87 -8.12 -5.33
CA GLU A 148 8.02 -8.86 -4.85
C GLU A 148 9.30 -8.63 -5.67
N LEU A 149 9.15 -8.20 -6.93
CA LEU A 149 10.26 -8.09 -7.86
C LEU A 149 11.31 -7.09 -7.36
N MET A 150 12.57 -7.49 -7.48
CA MET A 150 13.69 -6.62 -7.19
C MET A 150 13.74 -5.49 -8.21
N TYR A 151 13.75 -4.27 -7.72
CA TYR A 151 13.68 -3.09 -8.57
C TYR A 151 14.97 -2.89 -9.36
N SER A 152 14.86 -2.83 -10.69
CA SER A 152 15.97 -2.48 -11.59
C SER A 152 16.05 -0.99 -11.91
N ASN A 153 14.93 -0.25 -11.79
CA ASN A 153 14.79 1.15 -12.20
C ASN A 153 15.15 2.15 -11.09
N PHE A 154 16.22 1.91 -10.35
CA PHE A 154 16.74 2.95 -9.46
C PHE A 154 17.26 4.12 -10.32
N LEU A 155 17.18 5.36 -9.81
CA LEU A 155 17.83 6.52 -10.45
C LEU A 155 19.31 6.24 -10.81
N ILE A 156 19.92 5.30 -10.07
CA ILE A 156 21.22 4.69 -10.35
C ILE A 156 21.06 3.16 -10.44
N PRO A 157 20.86 2.58 -11.64
CA PRO A 157 20.53 1.15 -11.82
C PRO A 157 21.50 0.16 -11.16
N LYS A 158 22.77 0.56 -10.98
CA LYS A 158 23.80 -0.23 -10.29
C LYS A 158 23.50 -0.43 -8.79
N LEU A 159 22.91 0.57 -8.12
CA LEU A 159 22.53 0.46 -6.69
C LEU A 159 21.33 -0.47 -6.50
N GLY A 160 20.35 -0.43 -7.42
CA GLY A 160 19.19 -1.33 -7.38
C GLY A 160 19.58 -2.81 -7.41
N LYS A 161 20.54 -3.17 -8.28
CA LYS A 161 21.06 -4.54 -8.39
C LYS A 161 21.88 -4.99 -7.17
N LEU A 162 22.66 -4.09 -6.54
CA LEU A 162 23.51 -4.44 -5.40
C LEU A 162 22.71 -4.69 -4.12
N PHE A 163 21.66 -3.91 -3.88
CA PHE A 163 20.92 -3.96 -2.60
C PHE A 163 19.63 -4.78 -2.63
N LYS A 164 19.23 -5.31 -3.81
CA LYS A 164 18.06 -6.19 -3.98
C LYS A 164 16.80 -5.58 -3.32
N PHE A 165 16.42 -4.37 -3.71
CA PHE A 165 15.28 -3.63 -3.13
C PHE A 165 13.94 -4.19 -3.62
N ASN A 166 13.19 -4.86 -2.73
CA ASN A 166 11.77 -5.20 -2.90
C ASN A 166 10.87 -4.18 -2.17
N LEU A 167 9.54 -4.30 -2.28
CA LEU A 167 8.58 -3.37 -1.67
C LEU A 167 8.80 -3.18 -0.15
N ILE A 168 9.05 -4.26 0.58
CA ILE A 168 9.35 -4.22 2.02
C ILE A 168 10.56 -3.30 2.29
N LYS A 169 11.68 -3.51 1.60
CA LYS A 169 12.89 -2.69 1.77
C LYS A 169 12.71 -1.24 1.32
N LYS A 170 11.92 -0.99 0.27
CA LYS A 170 11.59 0.38 -0.17
C LYS A 170 10.91 1.17 0.95
N LEU A 171 9.91 0.56 1.59
CA LEU A 171 9.18 1.17 2.71
C LEU A 171 10.08 1.37 3.92
N ALA A 172 11.01 0.45 4.18
CA ALA A 172 12.01 0.61 5.24
C ALA A 172 12.86 1.86 5.02
N LEU A 173 13.30 2.09 3.78
CA LEU A 173 14.09 3.27 3.44
C LEU A 173 13.27 4.55 3.54
N ILE A 174 12.03 4.56 3.02
CA ILE A 174 11.15 5.72 3.11
C ILE A 174 10.86 6.07 4.56
N GLN A 175 10.56 5.06 5.39
CA GLN A 175 10.34 5.27 6.82
C GLN A 175 11.56 5.87 7.51
N ARG A 176 12.75 5.31 7.25
CA ARG A 176 14.00 5.84 7.81
C ARG A 176 14.26 7.29 7.42
N ILE A 177 13.92 7.67 6.18
CA ILE A 177 14.02 9.06 5.72
C ILE A 177 13.05 9.93 6.51
N ALA A 178 11.76 9.58 6.57
CA ALA A 178 10.76 10.33 7.33
C ALA A 178 11.14 10.51 8.82
N GLU A 179 11.62 9.45 9.46
CA GLU A 179 12.07 9.46 10.86
C GLU A 179 13.25 10.41 11.10
N SER A 180 14.16 10.56 10.12
CA SER A 180 15.28 11.53 10.21
C SER A 180 14.82 12.99 10.25
N PHE A 181 13.57 13.26 9.85
CA PHE A 181 12.89 14.55 9.97
C PHE A 181 11.88 14.59 11.12
N ASN A 182 11.89 13.59 12.03
CA ASN A 182 10.92 13.41 13.12
C ASN A 182 9.47 13.19 12.66
N ILE A 183 9.26 12.75 11.42
CA ILE A 183 7.93 12.38 10.92
C ILE A 183 7.68 10.91 11.26
N LYS A 184 6.77 10.65 12.20
CA LYS A 184 6.49 9.29 12.71
C LYS A 184 5.31 8.61 12.04
N THR A 185 4.42 9.39 11.42
CA THR A 185 3.19 8.87 10.82
C THR A 185 3.39 8.69 9.33
N ILE A 186 3.17 7.49 8.83
CA ILE A 186 3.32 7.16 7.41
C ILE A 186 2.03 6.51 6.92
N TYR A 187 1.40 7.12 5.93
CA TYR A 187 0.24 6.57 5.25
C TYR A 187 0.61 6.08 3.85
N GLY A 188 0.16 4.89 3.51
CA GLY A 188 0.21 4.38 2.14
C GLY A 188 -1.15 4.48 1.49
N ALA A 189 -1.20 4.71 0.18
CA ALA A 189 -2.42 4.61 -0.61
C ALA A 189 -2.19 3.71 -1.82
N ILE A 190 -3.11 2.77 -2.06
CA ILE A 190 -3.20 2.05 -3.34
C ILE A 190 -4.34 2.67 -4.14
N GLU A 191 -3.99 3.25 -5.28
CA GLU A 191 -4.93 3.80 -6.26
C GLU A 191 -5.00 2.86 -7.46
N LEU A 192 -6.15 2.25 -7.73
CA LEU A 192 -6.26 1.38 -8.91
C LEU A 192 -6.37 2.23 -10.18
N LYS A 193 -5.40 2.09 -11.09
CA LYS A 193 -5.47 2.68 -12.45
C LYS A 193 -6.49 1.97 -13.36
N ARG A 194 -6.92 0.76 -13.00
CA ARG A 194 -7.94 -0.06 -13.70
C ARG A 194 -9.08 -0.42 -12.76
N HIS A 195 -10.22 -0.83 -13.28
CA HIS A 195 -11.45 -1.04 -12.52
C HIS A 195 -11.46 -2.29 -11.61
N GLU A 196 -10.33 -2.98 -11.43
CA GLU A 196 -10.27 -4.29 -10.79
C GLU A 196 -9.08 -4.44 -9.84
N ILE A 197 -9.32 -5.07 -8.69
CA ILE A 197 -8.28 -5.56 -7.78
C ILE A 197 -7.64 -6.77 -8.45
N THR A 198 -6.35 -6.68 -8.72
CA THR A 198 -5.57 -7.75 -9.36
C THR A 198 -4.88 -8.61 -8.31
N SER A 199 -4.42 -9.81 -8.70
CA SER A 199 -3.50 -10.62 -7.90
C SER A 199 -2.34 -9.77 -7.33
N TYR A 200 -1.71 -8.92 -8.15
CA TYR A 200 -0.64 -8.02 -7.72
C TYR A 200 -1.05 -7.10 -6.57
N THR A 201 -2.29 -6.63 -6.56
CA THR A 201 -2.81 -5.74 -5.51
C THR A 201 -2.88 -6.49 -4.17
N LEU A 202 -3.41 -7.72 -4.16
CA LEU A 202 -3.52 -8.52 -2.94
C LEU A 202 -2.16 -8.98 -2.41
N ARG A 203 -1.24 -9.35 -3.31
CA ARG A 203 0.16 -9.62 -2.97
C ARG A 203 0.82 -8.41 -2.34
N ALA A 204 0.63 -7.22 -2.93
CA ALA A 204 1.17 -5.98 -2.39
C ALA A 204 0.61 -5.68 -0.99
N ILE A 205 -0.71 -5.78 -0.79
CA ILE A 205 -1.34 -5.59 0.52
C ILE A 205 -0.73 -6.55 1.55
N SER A 206 -0.55 -7.82 1.20
CA SER A 206 0.09 -8.81 2.07
C SER A 206 1.51 -8.39 2.47
N LEU A 207 2.32 -7.93 1.51
CA LEU A 207 3.69 -7.43 1.75
C LEU A 207 3.71 -6.11 2.53
N LEU A 208 2.71 -5.26 2.35
CA LEU A 208 2.57 -3.98 3.05
C LEU A 208 2.25 -4.21 4.52
N ILE A 209 1.30 -5.10 4.81
CA ILE A 209 0.98 -5.56 6.16
C ILE A 209 2.22 -6.22 6.76
N ALA A 210 2.90 -7.09 6.01
CA ALA A 210 4.14 -7.73 6.41
C ALA A 210 5.25 -6.75 6.80
N SER A 211 5.31 -5.59 6.15
CA SER A 211 6.30 -4.57 6.48
C SER A 211 6.13 -4.05 7.91
N GLY A 212 4.90 -3.96 8.42
CA GLY A 212 4.58 -3.32 9.70
C GLY A 212 4.96 -1.83 9.75
N ARG A 213 5.22 -1.19 8.60
CA ARG A 213 5.80 0.17 8.51
C ARG A 213 4.80 1.28 8.29
N LEU A 214 3.59 0.93 7.85
CA LEU A 214 2.54 1.90 7.60
C LEU A 214 1.71 2.08 8.86
N THR A 215 1.49 3.34 9.26
CA THR A 215 0.52 3.68 10.30
C THR A 215 -0.90 3.49 9.80
N LYS A 216 -1.13 3.70 8.49
CA LYS A 216 -2.41 3.49 7.83
C LYS A 216 -2.20 3.15 6.35
N LEU A 217 -3.09 2.31 5.81
CA LEU A 217 -3.14 1.97 4.39
C LEU A 217 -4.54 2.28 3.85
N TYR A 218 -4.63 3.20 2.90
CA TYR A 218 -5.87 3.48 2.18
C TYR A 218 -5.96 2.57 0.97
N LEU A 219 -7.11 1.90 0.86
CA LEU A 219 -7.38 0.92 -0.18
C LEU A 219 -8.62 1.31 -0.98
N PRO A 220 -8.66 0.99 -2.28
CA PRO A 220 -9.85 1.20 -3.08
C PRO A 220 -10.91 0.18 -2.67
N TYR A 221 -12.15 0.65 -2.48
CA TYR A 221 -13.23 -0.19 -2.01
C TYR A 221 -13.93 -1.00 -3.13
N ARG A 222 -13.79 -0.62 -4.40
CA ARG A 222 -14.51 -1.31 -5.49
C ARG A 222 -13.94 -2.73 -5.67
N ASN A 223 -14.82 -3.74 -5.65
CA ASN A 223 -14.50 -5.18 -5.71
C ASN A 223 -13.63 -5.69 -4.54
N ALA A 224 -13.75 -5.05 -3.37
CA ALA A 224 -12.84 -5.22 -2.22
C ALA A 224 -13.04 -6.47 -1.35
N GLU A 225 -13.72 -7.52 -1.80
CA GLU A 225 -13.96 -8.72 -0.97
C GLU A 225 -12.64 -9.29 -0.43
N GLY A 226 -11.66 -9.51 -1.31
CA GLY A 226 -10.32 -9.95 -0.91
C GLY A 226 -9.59 -8.98 0.02
N ILE A 227 -9.79 -7.68 -0.18
CA ILE A 227 -9.21 -6.64 0.68
C ILE A 227 -9.84 -6.68 2.08
N LEU A 228 -11.16 -6.76 2.15
CA LEU A 228 -11.91 -6.81 3.39
C LEU A 228 -11.58 -8.09 4.17
N PHE A 229 -11.47 -9.22 3.48
CA PHE A 229 -10.99 -10.48 4.04
C PHE A 229 -9.59 -10.29 4.66
N LEU A 230 -8.64 -9.74 3.90
CA LEU A 230 -7.28 -9.50 4.39
C LEU A 230 -7.26 -8.56 5.61
N MET A 231 -8.01 -7.46 5.56
CA MET A 231 -8.07 -6.49 6.65
C MET A 231 -8.65 -7.08 7.94
N ASP A 232 -9.75 -7.83 7.84
CA ASP A 232 -10.38 -8.49 8.99
C ASP A 232 -9.49 -9.59 9.54
N ARG A 233 -8.95 -10.45 8.66
CA ARG A 233 -8.19 -11.62 9.10
C ARG A 233 -6.81 -11.28 9.66
N MET A 234 -6.11 -10.34 9.03
CA MET A 234 -4.75 -9.98 9.42
C MET A 234 -4.72 -8.95 10.55
N GLU A 235 -5.88 -8.48 11.03
CA GLU A 235 -5.93 -7.57 12.17
C GLU A 235 -5.22 -8.18 13.39
N GLY A 236 -4.24 -7.44 13.91
CA GLY A 236 -3.44 -7.87 15.06
C GLY A 236 -2.46 -9.02 14.78
N MET A 237 -2.32 -9.48 13.54
CA MET A 237 -1.27 -10.44 13.18
C MET A 237 0.10 -9.79 13.08
N THR A 238 1.11 -10.47 13.60
CA THR A 238 2.53 -10.15 13.45
C THR A 238 3.10 -10.94 12.27
N TYR A 239 3.85 -10.28 11.40
CA TYR A 239 4.58 -10.96 10.33
C TYR A 239 5.87 -11.60 10.86
N LEU A 240 6.01 -12.90 10.63
CA LEU A 240 7.15 -13.71 11.10
C LEU A 240 8.24 -13.89 10.03
N GLY A 241 7.91 -13.68 8.76
CA GLY A 241 8.89 -13.74 7.67
C GLY A 241 8.41 -14.49 6.43
N ALA A 242 9.24 -14.44 5.40
CA ALA A 242 9.10 -15.28 4.22
C ALA A 242 9.84 -16.59 4.48
N LEU A 243 9.20 -17.72 4.18
CA LEU A 243 9.74 -19.05 4.50
C LEU A 243 10.68 -19.58 3.41
N PHE A 244 10.44 -19.15 2.17
CA PHE A 244 11.28 -19.47 1.02
C PHE A 244 11.66 -18.17 0.32
N ASN A 245 12.94 -18.01 -0.01
CA ASN A 245 13.45 -16.86 -0.75
C ASN A 245 14.00 -17.32 -2.09
N ASP A 246 13.96 -16.45 -3.11
CA ASP A 246 14.54 -16.69 -4.44
C ASP A 246 13.92 -17.88 -5.21
N MET A 247 12.71 -18.31 -4.84
CA MET A 247 11.93 -19.34 -5.53
C MET A 247 10.86 -18.73 -6.43
N PRO A 248 10.34 -19.42 -7.46
CA PRO A 248 9.25 -18.91 -8.29
C PRO A 248 7.89 -18.93 -7.57
N PHE A 249 7.90 -18.84 -6.24
CA PHE A 249 6.75 -18.77 -5.36
C PHE A 249 7.17 -18.11 -4.05
N GLU A 250 6.20 -17.60 -3.33
CA GLU A 250 6.36 -16.90 -2.07
C GLU A 250 5.44 -17.51 -1.01
N ILE A 251 5.94 -17.66 0.21
CA ILE A 251 5.15 -18.09 1.38
C ILE A 251 5.48 -17.14 2.54
N HIS A 252 4.48 -16.37 2.95
CA HIS A 252 4.59 -15.36 3.99
C HIS A 252 3.81 -15.77 5.24
N HIS A 253 4.49 -15.81 6.38
CA HIS A 253 3.91 -16.26 7.65
C HIS A 253 3.49 -15.09 8.53
N PHE A 254 2.23 -15.12 8.96
CA PHE A 254 1.60 -14.18 9.88
C PHE A 254 1.04 -14.92 11.09
N LYS A 255 1.10 -14.33 12.29
CA LYS A 255 0.64 -14.99 13.52
C LYS A 255 0.12 -13.99 14.55
N ASN A 256 -0.95 -14.34 15.24
CA ASN A 256 -1.39 -13.72 16.49
C ASN A 256 -1.66 -14.81 17.55
N ASP A 257 -2.23 -14.42 18.69
CA ASP A 257 -2.50 -15.35 19.79
C ASP A 257 -3.57 -16.41 19.45
N LYS A 258 -4.41 -16.17 18.43
CA LYS A 258 -5.55 -17.02 18.08
C LYS A 258 -5.24 -17.93 16.89
N GLU A 259 -4.67 -17.36 15.83
CA GLU A 259 -4.48 -18.01 14.54
C GLU A 259 -3.08 -17.71 13.99
N GLN A 260 -2.64 -18.57 13.08
CA GLN A 260 -1.51 -18.31 12.20
C GLN A 260 -1.94 -18.54 10.75
N MET A 261 -1.37 -17.77 9.84
CA MET A 261 -1.76 -17.73 8.44
C MET A 261 -0.54 -17.70 7.53
N HIS A 262 -0.58 -18.50 6.48
CA HIS A 262 0.34 -18.39 5.35
C HIS A 262 -0.37 -17.77 4.16
N ALA A 263 0.16 -16.66 3.63
CA ALA A 263 -0.21 -16.14 2.31
C ALA A 263 0.76 -16.71 1.27
N ILE A 264 0.21 -17.35 0.23
CA ILE A 264 0.96 -18.18 -0.71
C ILE A 264 0.60 -17.83 -2.14
N TRP A 265 1.61 -17.63 -2.99
CA TRP A 265 1.42 -17.47 -4.44
C TRP A 265 2.65 -17.95 -5.21
N ALA A 266 2.47 -18.22 -6.49
CA ALA A 266 3.52 -18.46 -7.47
C ALA A 266 3.84 -17.18 -8.26
N ARG A 267 4.99 -17.16 -8.92
CA ARG A 267 5.45 -16.09 -9.81
C ARG A 267 5.54 -16.62 -11.24
N ASP A 268 5.58 -15.72 -12.22
CA ASP A 268 5.74 -16.03 -13.64
C ASP A 268 4.70 -17.06 -14.16
N ASP A 269 3.43 -16.91 -13.76
CA ASP A 269 2.28 -17.76 -14.16
C ASP A 269 2.45 -19.26 -13.87
N LYS A 270 3.36 -19.63 -12.98
CA LYS A 270 3.54 -21.03 -12.59
C LYS A 270 2.38 -21.51 -11.73
N THR A 271 2.04 -22.78 -11.88
CA THR A 271 1.13 -23.48 -10.97
C THR A 271 1.91 -24.56 -10.23
N LEU A 272 1.79 -24.59 -8.90
CA LEU A 272 2.51 -25.54 -8.04
C LEU A 272 1.54 -26.35 -7.19
N ASN A 273 1.90 -27.62 -6.94
CA ASN A 273 1.16 -28.49 -6.03
C ASN A 273 1.54 -28.18 -4.57
N PRO A 274 0.58 -27.82 -3.69
CA PRO A 274 0.82 -27.60 -2.27
C PRO A 274 1.54 -28.72 -1.52
N GLU A 275 1.31 -29.98 -1.92
CA GLU A 275 1.99 -31.16 -1.35
C GLU A 275 3.50 -31.19 -1.64
N SER A 276 3.98 -30.26 -2.48
CA SER A 276 5.41 -30.03 -2.66
C SER A 276 6.06 -29.35 -1.46
N PHE A 277 5.27 -28.71 -0.58
CA PHE A 277 5.76 -27.83 0.49
C PHE A 277 5.27 -28.24 1.88
N TYR A 278 4.03 -28.69 1.95
CA TYR A 278 3.37 -29.06 3.21
C TYR A 278 3.16 -30.55 3.30
N HIS A 279 3.25 -31.09 4.52
CA HIS A 279 2.69 -32.42 4.76
C HIS A 279 1.18 -32.39 4.57
N ILE A 280 0.61 -33.50 4.11
CA ILE A 280 -0.83 -33.63 3.88
C ILE A 280 -1.61 -33.35 5.17
N GLU A 281 -1.09 -33.76 6.33
CA GLU A 281 -1.71 -33.53 7.64
C GLU A 281 -1.85 -32.04 7.96
N ASP A 282 -0.84 -31.23 7.63
CA ASP A 282 -0.87 -29.77 7.85
C ASP A 282 -1.89 -29.10 6.92
N ILE A 283 -1.98 -29.52 5.65
CA ILE A 283 -3.04 -29.06 4.74
C ILE A 283 -4.42 -29.47 5.30
N TYR A 284 -4.52 -30.64 5.90
CA TYR A 284 -5.76 -31.14 6.50
C TYR A 284 -6.16 -30.44 7.80
N ALA A 285 -5.20 -29.84 8.51
CA ALA A 285 -5.47 -29.00 9.67
C ALA A 285 -5.86 -27.57 9.26
N ALA A 286 -5.50 -27.12 8.06
CA ALA A 286 -5.76 -25.77 7.57
C ALA A 286 -7.22 -25.56 7.14
N ARG A 287 -7.71 -24.34 7.38
CA ARG A 287 -8.78 -23.74 6.56
C ARG A 287 -8.14 -23.01 5.39
N ILE A 288 -8.66 -23.24 4.19
CA ILE A 288 -8.10 -22.70 2.95
C ILE A 288 -9.05 -21.64 2.41
N TYR A 289 -8.52 -20.44 2.18
CA TYR A 289 -9.26 -19.31 1.62
C TYR A 289 -8.64 -18.87 0.31
N ASP A 290 -9.47 -18.56 -0.68
CA ASP A 290 -9.02 -17.94 -1.92
C ASP A 290 -8.76 -16.43 -1.77
N SER A 291 -8.50 -15.76 -2.89
CA SER A 291 -8.26 -14.32 -2.95
C SER A 291 -9.47 -13.45 -2.59
N HIS A 292 -10.68 -14.01 -2.58
CA HIS A 292 -11.93 -13.32 -2.21
C HIS A 292 -12.30 -13.53 -0.74
N GLY A 293 -11.64 -14.49 -0.09
CA GLY A 293 -11.96 -14.89 1.28
C GLY A 293 -12.98 -16.01 1.36
N ASP A 294 -13.31 -16.66 0.24
CA ASP A 294 -14.17 -17.83 0.20
C ASP A 294 -13.39 -19.08 0.58
N ILE A 295 -14.06 -19.98 1.30
CA ILE A 295 -13.47 -21.27 1.67
C ILE A 295 -13.46 -22.18 0.45
N ILE A 296 -12.28 -22.68 0.09
CA ILE A 296 -12.12 -23.62 -1.03
C ILE A 296 -11.85 -25.03 -0.56
N ASP A 297 -12.32 -26.00 -1.35
CA ASP A 297 -12.06 -27.42 -1.10
C ASP A 297 -10.59 -27.76 -1.42
N ARG A 298 -10.03 -28.69 -0.66
CA ARG A 298 -8.62 -29.13 -0.79
C ARG A 298 -8.31 -29.71 -2.16
N THR A 299 -9.27 -30.37 -2.80
CA THR A 299 -9.13 -30.91 -4.16
C THR A 299 -8.96 -29.82 -5.22
N GLN A 300 -9.36 -28.59 -4.90
CA GLN A 300 -9.23 -27.41 -5.76
C GLN A 300 -8.00 -26.57 -5.40
N PHE A 301 -7.31 -26.89 -4.31
CA PHE A 301 -6.17 -26.12 -3.84
C PHE A 301 -4.98 -26.24 -4.79
N LYS A 302 -4.66 -25.13 -5.47
CA LYS A 302 -3.50 -24.98 -6.35
C LYS A 302 -2.82 -23.65 -6.06
N ILE A 303 -1.49 -23.66 -5.96
CA ILE A 303 -0.74 -22.42 -5.82
C ILE A 303 -0.59 -21.82 -7.22
N THR A 304 -1.15 -20.64 -7.44
CA THR A 304 -1.11 -19.88 -8.70
C THR A 304 -0.54 -18.49 -8.44
N ASP A 305 -0.50 -17.62 -9.45
CA ASP A 305 -0.12 -16.22 -9.28
C ASP A 305 -1.08 -15.44 -8.38
N THR A 306 -2.30 -15.94 -8.16
CA THR A 306 -3.29 -15.36 -7.25
C THR A 306 -3.10 -15.90 -5.84
N PRO A 307 -3.04 -15.03 -4.80
CA PRO A 307 -2.75 -15.46 -3.45
C PRO A 307 -3.85 -16.34 -2.85
N ILE A 308 -3.44 -17.41 -2.20
CA ILE A 308 -4.26 -18.28 -1.35
C ILE A 308 -3.77 -18.17 0.09
N TYR A 309 -4.71 -18.29 1.04
CA TYR A 309 -4.44 -18.19 2.45
C TYR A 309 -4.76 -19.50 3.16
N LEU A 310 -3.73 -20.09 3.78
CA LEU A 310 -3.89 -21.23 4.69
C LEU A 310 -3.92 -20.71 6.12
N VAL A 311 -4.93 -21.08 6.89
CA VAL A 311 -5.12 -20.61 8.27
C VAL A 311 -5.25 -21.79 9.22
N TRP A 312 -4.46 -21.76 10.29
CA TRP A 312 -4.45 -22.73 11.38
C TRP A 312 -4.70 -22.04 12.72
N ARG A 313 -4.94 -22.83 13.77
CA ARG A 313 -4.87 -22.28 15.13
C ARG A 313 -3.43 -21.90 15.44
N SER A 314 -3.23 -20.89 16.29
CA SER A 314 -1.89 -20.38 16.62
C SER A 314 -0.96 -21.43 17.24
N MET A 315 -1.52 -22.44 17.91
CA MET A 315 -0.78 -23.51 18.59
C MET A 315 -0.49 -24.73 17.71
N ASP A 316 -1.11 -24.82 16.53
CA ASP A 316 -0.92 -25.96 15.65
C ASP A 316 0.53 -25.94 15.09
N PRO A 317 1.30 -27.03 15.20
CA PRO A 317 2.59 -27.09 14.53
C PRO A 317 2.36 -27.08 13.01
N ILE A 318 3.25 -26.41 12.28
CA ILE A 318 3.28 -26.48 10.80
C ILE A 318 4.67 -27.02 10.43
N ILE A 319 4.71 -28.19 9.82
CA ILE A 319 5.96 -28.83 9.44
C ILE A 319 6.14 -28.71 7.93
N PHE A 320 7.26 -28.11 7.52
CA PHE A 320 7.63 -28.04 6.11
C PHE A 320 8.31 -29.32 5.69
N ILE A 321 8.11 -29.69 4.43
CA ILE A 321 8.95 -30.71 3.81
C ILE A 321 10.36 -30.11 3.67
N ASP A 322 11.35 -30.71 4.34
CA ASP A 322 12.74 -30.22 4.46
C ASP A 322 13.37 -29.80 3.12
N THR A 323 12.97 -30.45 2.03
CA THR A 323 13.30 -30.05 0.66
C THR A 323 12.03 -30.05 -0.17
N PRO A 324 11.52 -28.87 -0.58
CA PRO A 324 10.33 -28.84 -1.41
C PRO A 324 10.53 -29.64 -2.70
N LYS A 325 9.62 -30.57 -3.00
CA LYS A 325 9.69 -31.40 -4.22
C LYS A 325 9.69 -30.56 -5.51
N ALA A 326 9.28 -29.29 -5.42
CA ALA A 326 9.30 -28.33 -6.51
C ALA A 326 10.72 -27.92 -6.99
N LEU A 327 11.80 -28.29 -6.28
CA LEU A 327 13.18 -28.08 -6.74
C LEU A 327 13.62 -29.03 -7.87
N ASP A 328 12.82 -30.05 -8.23
CA ASP A 328 13.09 -30.93 -9.39
C ASP A 328 12.71 -30.31 -10.76
N LEU A 329 12.47 -28.99 -10.81
CA LEU A 329 12.30 -28.27 -12.07
C LEU A 329 13.68 -28.06 -12.75
N ASN A 330 14.08 -29.06 -13.54
CA ASN A 330 15.15 -29.06 -14.55
C ASN A 330 16.62 -29.04 -14.09
N VAL A 331 17.09 -30.14 -13.48
CA VAL A 331 18.54 -30.49 -13.53
C VAL A 331 18.92 -31.19 -14.85
N THR A 332 17.95 -31.65 -15.65
CA THR A 332 18.20 -32.43 -16.87
C THR A 332 18.67 -31.62 -18.08
N ASN A 333 18.62 -30.28 -18.05
CA ASN A 333 18.99 -29.42 -19.20
C ASN A 333 20.30 -28.62 -19.04
N ILE A 334 21.06 -28.81 -17.95
CA ILE A 334 22.37 -28.15 -17.78
C ILE A 334 23.56 -29.03 -18.22
N MET A 335 23.34 -30.33 -18.48
CA MET A 335 24.40 -31.22 -18.98
C MET A 335 24.41 -31.44 -20.51
N ALA A 336 23.65 -30.65 -21.28
CA ALA A 336 23.60 -30.78 -22.75
C ALA A 336 24.26 -29.63 -23.54
N LEU A 337 24.99 -28.73 -22.87
CA LEU A 337 25.84 -27.73 -23.52
C LEU A 337 27.17 -27.63 -22.76
N SER A 338 28.01 -28.65 -22.95
CA SER A 338 29.47 -28.56 -22.80
C SER A 338 30.11 -28.31 -24.15
#